data_AF-A0AA51M5D2-F1
#
_entry.id   AF-A0AA51M5D2-F1
#
_cell.length_a   1.000
_cell.length_b   1.000
_cell.length_c   1.000
_cell.angle_alpha   90.00
_cell.angle_beta   90.00
_cell.angle_gamma   90.00
#
_symmetry.space_group_name_H-M   'P 1'
#
loop_
_entity.id
_entity.type
_entity.pdbx_description
1 polymer ?
#
loop_
_entity_poly.entity_id
_entity_poly.type
_entity_poly.pdbx_seq_one_letter_code
_entity_poly.pdbx_strand_id
1 'polypeptide(L)'
;MPCSSFSFLTWIQGIFTFTALRVHYRRIRALEVTTASTHDSQIDLSNEGEVIYRDRGYFGTKTKGFNTTMQRGVRGHPIGIRDVLKNARISRILSPGERPYAVIKNVFHSAHTRVTTVLRVHTKMLFSAFCFNRFQLATLKKQGVLERTLSTKN
;
A
#
# COMPACT_ATOMS: atom_id res chain seq x y z
N MET A 1 12.39 -6.82 3.70
CA MET A 1 11.99 -5.62 2.92
C MET A 1 10.53 -5.75 2.55
N PRO A 2 9.66 -4.75 2.76
CA PRO A 2 8.23 -5.02 2.68
C PRO A 2 7.38 -4.16 1.75
N CYS A 3 6.42 -4.85 1.13
CA CYS A 3 5.29 -4.36 0.37
C CYS A 3 4.06 -4.33 1.29
N SER A 4 3.42 -3.17 1.44
CA SER A 4 2.08 -3.08 2.00
C SER A 4 1.09 -2.83 0.86
N SER A 5 0.07 -3.69 0.75
CA SER A 5 -1.04 -3.58 -0.20
C SER A 5 -2.20 -2.87 0.49
N PHE A 6 -2.63 -1.73 -0.03
CA PHE A 6 -3.76 -0.98 0.50
C PHE A 6 -4.65 -0.43 -0.61
N SER A 7 -5.92 -0.28 -0.25
CA SER A 7 -7.11 -0.33 -1.09
C SER A 7 -7.74 1.04 -1.32
N PHE A 8 -8.08 1.39 -2.57
CA PHE A 8 -8.85 2.60 -2.92
C PHE A 8 -10.25 2.21 -3.42
N LEU A 9 -11.29 2.52 -2.63
CA LEU A 9 -12.69 2.43 -3.05
C LEU A 9 -13.09 3.75 -3.75
N THR A 10 -13.23 3.73 -5.07
CA THR A 10 -13.96 4.80 -5.76
C THR A 10 -15.45 4.44 -5.81
N TRP A 11 -16.24 5.07 -4.95
CA TRP A 11 -17.67 4.75 -4.72
C TRP A 11 -18.60 5.07 -5.90
N ILE A 12 -18.12 5.72 -6.97
CA ILE A 12 -19.00 6.20 -8.03
C ILE A 12 -19.18 5.19 -9.18
N GLN A 13 -18.26 4.24 -9.43
CA GLN A 13 -18.41 3.30 -10.57
C GLN A 13 -17.86 1.88 -10.36
N GLY A 14 -17.64 1.45 -9.11
CA GLY A 14 -17.23 0.07 -8.86
C GLY A 14 -15.88 -0.28 -9.49
N ILE A 15 -14.90 0.62 -9.41
CA ILE A 15 -13.51 0.38 -9.79
C ILE A 15 -12.62 0.55 -8.55
N PHE A 16 -11.73 -0.41 -8.36
CA PHE A 16 -10.88 -0.54 -7.21
C PHE A 16 -9.41 -0.46 -7.62
N THR A 17 -8.62 0.26 -6.83
CA THR A 17 -7.19 0.43 -7.12
C THR A 17 -6.36 -0.17 -5.99
N PHE A 18 -5.46 -1.06 -6.36
CA PHE A 18 -4.46 -1.67 -5.51
C PHE A 18 -3.13 -1.01 -5.72
N THR A 19 -2.48 -0.63 -4.63
CA THR A 19 -1.16 0.00 -4.68
C THR A 19 -0.21 -0.73 -3.73
N ALA A 20 0.97 -1.07 -4.23
CA ALA A 20 2.03 -1.70 -3.46
C ALA A 20 3.11 -0.66 -3.10
N LEU A 21 3.31 -0.44 -1.80
CA LEU A 21 4.21 0.59 -1.26
C LEU A 21 5.47 -0.01 -0.65
N ARG A 22 6.61 0.70 -0.80
CA ARG A 22 7.86 0.36 -0.10
C ARG A 22 7.97 1.10 1.23
N VAL A 23 8.10 0.37 2.33
CA VAL A 23 8.14 0.92 3.70
C VAL A 23 9.23 1.97 3.94
N HIS A 24 10.46 1.76 3.44
CA HIS A 24 11.60 2.65 3.76
C HIS A 24 11.52 4.04 3.10
N TYR A 25 11.02 4.12 1.87
CA TYR A 25 11.02 5.38 1.09
C TYR A 25 9.61 5.88 0.78
N ARG A 26 8.57 5.15 1.22
CA ARG A 26 7.16 5.48 1.00
C ARG A 26 6.87 5.77 -0.47
N ARG A 27 7.42 4.95 -1.37
CA ARG A 27 7.24 5.06 -2.83
C ARG A 27 6.30 3.98 -3.33
N ILE A 28 5.52 4.32 -4.35
CA ILE A 28 4.65 3.40 -5.07
C ILE A 28 5.50 2.62 -6.07
N ARG A 29 5.44 1.28 -6.01
CA ARG A 29 6.19 0.39 -6.92
C ARG A 29 5.30 -0.28 -7.95
N ALA A 30 4.16 -0.79 -7.50
CA ALA A 30 3.21 -1.47 -8.35
C ALA A 30 1.82 -0.89 -8.10
N LEU A 31 1.03 -0.88 -9.16
CA LEU A 31 -0.33 -0.40 -9.20
C LEU A 31 -1.11 -1.42 -10.03
N GLU A 32 -2.27 -1.81 -9.56
CA GLU A 32 -3.21 -2.64 -10.29
C GLU A 32 -4.60 -2.04 -10.12
N VAL A 33 -5.39 -1.99 -11.19
CA VAL A 33 -6.75 -1.48 -11.15
C VAL A 33 -7.68 -2.59 -11.60
N THR A 34 -8.63 -2.95 -10.74
CA THR A 34 -9.64 -3.95 -11.04
C THR A 34 -11.03 -3.39 -10.84
N THR A 35 -12.04 -4.15 -11.23
CA THR A 35 -13.42 -3.86 -10.85
C THR A 35 -13.61 -4.12 -9.36
N ALA A 36 -14.57 -3.42 -8.75
CA ALA A 36 -14.96 -3.58 -7.34
C ALA A 36 -15.66 -4.91 -7.06
N SER A 37 -15.98 -5.70 -8.09
CA SER A 37 -16.44 -7.08 -7.94
C SER A 37 -15.34 -8.02 -7.47
N THR A 38 -14.07 -7.68 -7.73
CA THR A 38 -12.93 -8.49 -7.31
C THR A 38 -12.57 -8.11 -5.88
N HIS A 39 -12.60 -9.09 -4.97
CA HIS A 39 -12.25 -8.85 -3.57
C HIS A 39 -10.73 -8.66 -3.42
N ASP A 40 -10.34 -7.71 -2.58
CA ASP A 40 -8.96 -7.31 -2.33
C ASP A 40 -8.02 -8.46 -1.98
N SER A 41 -8.54 -9.50 -1.33
CA SER A 41 -7.77 -10.69 -0.97
C SER A 41 -7.28 -11.51 -2.17
N GLN A 42 -7.90 -11.34 -3.35
CA GLN A 42 -7.58 -12.11 -4.56
C GLN A 42 -6.40 -11.51 -5.33
N ILE A 43 -6.06 -10.24 -5.08
CA ILE A 43 -5.04 -9.52 -5.84
C ILE A 43 -3.77 -9.42 -5.00
N ASP A 44 -2.76 -10.18 -5.40
CA ASP A 44 -1.45 -10.17 -4.76
C ASP A 44 -0.37 -9.60 -5.69
N LEU A 45 0.04 -8.36 -5.38
CA LEU A 45 1.08 -7.59 -6.08
C LEU A 45 2.50 -7.87 -5.58
N SER A 46 2.66 -8.86 -4.70
CA SER A 46 3.96 -9.22 -4.14
C SER A 46 4.70 -10.26 -4.98
N ASN A 47 6.03 -10.23 -4.86
CA ASN A 47 6.91 -11.23 -5.47
C ASN A 47 7.23 -12.35 -4.47
N GLU A 48 7.63 -13.50 -4.99
CA GLU A 48 8.09 -14.62 -4.17
C GLU A 48 9.32 -14.22 -3.32
N GLY A 49 9.35 -14.67 -2.07
CA GLY A 49 10.42 -14.34 -1.11
C GLY A 49 10.35 -12.93 -0.50
N GLU A 50 9.38 -12.09 -0.87
CA GLU A 50 9.19 -10.77 -0.25
C GLU A 50 8.43 -10.86 1.08
N VAL A 51 8.76 -10.00 2.07
CA VAL A 51 7.99 -9.90 3.32
C VAL A 51 6.80 -8.97 3.11
N ILE A 52 5.57 -9.42 3.36
CA ILE A 52 4.38 -8.62 3.05
C ILE A 52 3.67 -8.23 4.33
N TYR A 53 3.57 -6.93 4.59
CA TYR A 53 2.79 -6.42 5.73
C TYR A 53 1.37 -6.13 5.28
N ARG A 54 0.39 -6.79 5.91
CA ARG A 54 -1.02 -6.60 5.62
C ARG A 54 -1.83 -6.34 6.88
N ASP A 55 -2.94 -5.66 6.68
CA ASP A 55 -3.93 -5.39 7.70
C ASP A 55 -4.69 -6.62 8.17
N ARG A 56 -5.38 -6.47 9.30
CA ARG A 56 -6.23 -7.51 9.91
C ARG A 56 -7.32 -8.01 8.97
N GLY A 57 -7.76 -7.20 8.01
CA GLY A 57 -8.78 -7.57 7.02
C GLY A 57 -8.34 -8.71 6.08
N TYR A 58 -7.02 -8.89 5.89
CA TYR A 58 -6.46 -9.95 5.04
C TYR A 58 -6.14 -11.23 5.82
N PHE A 59 -6.63 -11.35 7.06
CA PHE A 59 -6.40 -12.52 7.90
C PHE A 59 -6.96 -13.79 7.24
N GLY A 60 -6.12 -14.81 7.06
CA GLY A 60 -6.48 -16.08 6.41
C GLY A 60 -6.28 -16.11 4.90
N THR A 61 -5.86 -15.00 4.27
CA THR A 61 -5.54 -14.96 2.84
C THR A 61 -4.14 -15.49 2.56
N LYS A 62 -4.00 -16.35 1.53
CA LYS A 62 -2.70 -16.85 1.05
C LYS A 62 -1.92 -15.72 0.35
N THR A 63 -0.60 -15.77 0.46
CA THR A 63 0.30 -14.76 -0.10
C THR A 63 1.41 -15.45 -0.88
N LYS A 64 1.91 -14.81 -1.94
CA LYS A 64 3.07 -15.30 -2.71
C LYS A 64 4.37 -15.20 -1.90
N GLY A 65 4.53 -14.12 -1.16
CA GLY A 65 5.67 -13.88 -0.27
C GLY A 65 5.46 -14.36 1.17
N PHE A 66 6.40 -14.00 2.04
CA PHE A 66 6.31 -14.26 3.48
C PHE A 66 5.17 -13.46 4.12
N ASN A 67 4.18 -14.19 4.62
CA ASN A 67 2.97 -13.61 5.19
C ASN A 67 3.26 -12.96 6.56
N THR A 68 3.25 -11.63 6.61
CA THR A 68 3.24 -10.87 7.86
C THR A 68 1.95 -10.06 8.02
N THR A 69 0.82 -10.75 7.91
CA THR A 69 -0.51 -10.18 8.15
C THR A 69 -0.78 -10.04 9.66
N MET A 70 -1.44 -8.94 10.03
CA MET A 70 -1.91 -8.75 11.41
C MET A 70 -2.91 -9.84 11.79
N GLN A 71 -2.78 -10.39 12.99
CA GLN A 71 -3.73 -11.37 13.50
C GLN A 71 -4.99 -10.69 14.03
N ARG A 72 -6.12 -11.38 13.87
CA ARG A 72 -7.43 -11.01 14.38
C ARG A 72 -7.89 -12.08 15.37
N GLY A 73 -8.55 -11.68 16.46
CA GLY A 73 -9.21 -12.61 17.37
C GLY A 73 -10.41 -13.24 16.69
N VAL A 74 -10.53 -14.56 16.77
CA VAL A 74 -11.66 -15.32 16.20
C VAL A 74 -12.58 -15.74 17.34
N ARG A 75 -13.85 -16.02 17.05
CA ARG A 75 -14.81 -16.49 18.05
C ARG A 75 -14.24 -17.72 18.78
N GLY A 76 -14.14 -17.63 20.11
CA GLY A 76 -13.56 -18.69 20.96
C GLY A 76 -12.04 -18.72 21.04
N HIS A 77 -11.33 -17.86 20.28
CA HIS A 77 -9.86 -17.82 20.23
C HIS A 77 -9.37 -16.36 20.34
N PRO A 78 -9.20 -15.84 21.56
CA PRO A 78 -8.67 -14.50 21.78
C PRO A 78 -7.21 -14.39 21.34
N ILE A 79 -6.77 -13.17 21.01
CA ILE A 79 -5.40 -12.89 20.57
C ILE A 79 -4.44 -13.01 21.78
N GLY A 80 -3.37 -13.79 21.62
CA GLY A 80 -2.32 -13.89 22.64
C GLY A 80 -1.44 -12.63 22.73
N ILE A 81 -0.74 -12.46 23.86
CA ILE A 81 0.13 -11.29 24.11
C ILE A 81 1.19 -11.10 23.01
N ARG A 82 1.78 -12.20 22.52
CA ARG A 82 2.80 -12.15 21.45
C ARG A 82 2.23 -11.60 20.15
N ASP A 83 0.99 -11.95 19.82
CA ASP A 83 0.32 -11.49 18.60
C ASP A 83 -0.14 -10.04 18.73
N VAL A 84 -0.49 -9.58 19.93
CA VAL A 84 -0.72 -8.15 20.21
C VAL A 84 0.56 -7.33 19.93
N LEU A 85 1.70 -7.77 20.46
CA LEU A 85 2.99 -7.10 20.23
C LEU A 85 3.40 -7.15 18.75
N LYS A 86 3.18 -8.28 18.07
CA LYS A 86 3.39 -8.43 16.63
C LYS A 86 2.53 -7.43 15.84
N ASN A 87 1.26 -7.33 16.18
CA ASN A 87 0.32 -6.40 15.55
C ASN A 87 0.72 -4.94 15.78
N ALA A 88 1.17 -4.58 16.99
CA ALA A 88 1.66 -3.24 17.29
C ALA A 88 2.92 -2.89 16.45
N ARG A 89 3.85 -3.84 16.29
CA ARG A 89 5.01 -3.69 15.42
C ARG A 89 4.61 -3.50 13.96
N ILE A 90 3.72 -4.33 13.44
CA ILE A 90 3.24 -4.25 12.05
C ILE A 90 2.51 -2.91 11.82
N SER A 91 1.65 -2.50 12.75
CA SER A 91 0.92 -1.22 12.67
C SER A 91 1.88 -0.02 12.60
N ARG A 92 2.97 -0.03 13.38
CA ARG A 92 4.00 1.01 13.30
C ARG A 92 4.69 1.08 11.94
N ILE A 93 4.87 -0.07 11.30
CA ILE A 93 5.46 -0.17 9.97
C ILE A 93 4.47 0.30 8.88
N LEU A 94 3.17 0.05 9.08
CA LEU A 94 2.10 0.39 8.13
C LEU A 94 1.62 1.84 8.23
N SER A 95 1.65 2.46 9.41
CA SER A 95 1.20 3.85 9.63
C SER A 95 1.78 4.87 8.61
N PRO A 96 3.07 4.80 8.23
CA PRO A 96 3.62 5.67 7.18
C PRO A 96 3.04 5.44 5.78
N GLY A 97 2.43 4.29 5.53
CA GLY A 97 1.80 3.89 4.26
C GLY A 97 0.50 4.61 3.95
N GLU A 98 -0.13 5.27 4.91
CA GLU A 98 -1.38 6.03 4.70
C GLU A 98 -1.14 7.36 3.96
N ARG A 99 0.06 7.93 4.10
CA ARG A 99 0.45 9.23 3.51
C ARG A 99 0.23 9.34 1.99
N PRO A 100 0.67 8.38 1.13
CA PRO A 100 0.41 8.45 -0.31
C PRO A 100 -1.06 8.63 -0.64
N TYR A 101 -1.95 7.94 0.08
CA TYR A 101 -3.38 8.04 -0.13
C TYR A 101 -3.91 9.42 0.25
N ALA A 102 -3.48 9.96 1.39
CA ALA A 102 -3.86 11.31 1.81
C ALA A 102 -3.42 12.37 0.80
N VAL A 103 -2.20 12.25 0.24
CA VAL A 103 -1.68 13.21 -0.75
C VAL A 103 -2.45 13.09 -2.07
N ILE A 104 -2.67 11.88 -2.59
CA ILE A 104 -3.39 11.68 -3.84
C ILE A 104 -4.85 12.16 -3.72
N LYS A 105 -5.49 11.90 -2.57
CA LYS A 105 -6.86 12.33 -2.30
C LYS A 105 -6.98 13.85 -2.18
N ASN A 106 -6.15 14.46 -1.33
CA ASN A 106 -6.34 15.86 -0.92
C ASN A 106 -5.56 16.86 -1.79
N VAL A 107 -4.37 16.51 -2.28
CA VAL A 107 -3.51 17.43 -3.06
C VAL A 107 -3.79 17.30 -4.55
N PHE A 108 -3.85 16.07 -5.06
CA PHE A 108 -4.14 15.83 -6.48
C PHE A 108 -5.64 15.79 -6.79
N HIS A 109 -6.49 15.91 -5.77
CA HIS A 109 -7.95 15.87 -5.91
C HIS A 109 -8.45 14.64 -6.69
N SER A 110 -7.68 13.54 -6.63
CA SER A 110 -7.91 12.33 -7.42
C SER A 110 -8.72 11.29 -6.64
N ALA A 111 -9.56 11.76 -5.71
CA ALA A 111 -10.40 10.91 -4.88
C ALA A 111 -11.43 10.12 -5.69
N HIS A 112 -11.94 10.72 -6.77
CA HIS A 112 -12.97 10.14 -7.62
C HIS A 112 -12.59 10.28 -9.10
N THR A 113 -12.62 9.16 -9.82
CA THR A 113 -12.49 9.14 -11.27
C THR A 113 -13.86 9.00 -11.92
N ARG A 114 -14.27 9.99 -12.73
CA ARG A 114 -15.54 9.95 -13.50
C ARG A 114 -15.42 9.14 -14.80
N VAL A 115 -14.63 8.07 -14.80
CA VAL A 115 -14.35 7.30 -16.02
C VAL A 115 -14.75 5.85 -15.80
N THR A 116 -15.48 5.30 -16.76
CA THR A 116 -16.15 3.99 -16.68
C THR A 116 -15.25 2.80 -17.02
N THR A 117 -14.15 3.02 -17.75
CA THR A 117 -13.31 1.93 -18.24
C THR A 117 -12.06 1.73 -17.39
N VAL A 118 -11.77 0.48 -17.05
CA VAL A 118 -10.62 0.06 -16.23
C VAL A 118 -9.31 0.61 -16.79
N LEU A 119 -9.10 0.49 -18.12
CA LEU A 119 -7.89 1.00 -18.78
C LEU A 119 -7.70 2.51 -18.60
N ARG A 120 -8.76 3.31 -18.72
CA ARG A 120 -8.64 4.77 -18.56
C ARG A 120 -8.40 5.16 -17.10
N VAL A 121 -9.00 4.43 -16.15
CA VAL A 121 -8.73 4.64 -14.73
C VAL A 121 -7.29 4.25 -14.40
N HIS A 122 -6.82 3.11 -14.90
CA HIS A 122 -5.45 2.65 -14.75
C HIS A 122 -4.44 3.70 -15.20
N THR A 123 -4.61 4.26 -16.41
CA THR A 123 -3.74 5.32 -16.91
C THR A 123 -3.75 6.57 -16.02
N LYS A 124 -4.93 7.00 -15.55
CA LYS A 124 -5.03 8.15 -14.62
C LYS A 124 -4.31 7.87 -13.30
N MET A 125 -4.46 6.68 -12.75
CA MET A 125 -3.82 6.27 -11.51
C MET A 125 -2.31 6.14 -11.66
N LEU A 126 -1.83 5.69 -12.82
CA LEU A 126 -0.41 5.62 -13.14
C LEU A 126 0.21 7.03 -13.15
N PHE A 127 -0.44 8.02 -13.76
CA PHE A 127 0.01 9.41 -13.71
C PHE A 127 0.00 9.97 -12.28
N SER A 128 -1.06 9.73 -11.49
CA SER A 128 -1.11 10.15 -10.09
C SER A 128 0.00 9.52 -9.24
N ALA A 129 0.29 8.24 -9.44
CA ALA A 129 1.37 7.53 -8.76
C ALA A 129 2.75 8.08 -9.14
N PHE A 130 2.96 8.40 -10.41
CA PHE A 130 4.18 9.03 -10.90
C PHE A 130 4.40 10.42 -10.27
N CYS A 131 3.36 11.26 -10.27
CA CYS A 131 3.39 12.58 -9.63
C CYS A 131 3.68 12.48 -8.13
N PHE A 132 3.05 11.51 -7.44
CA PHE A 132 3.33 11.26 -6.03
C PHE A 132 4.79 10.86 -5.78
N ASN A 133 5.32 9.93 -6.59
CA ASN A 133 6.71 9.49 -6.46
C ASN A 133 7.69 10.65 -6.65
N ARG A 134 7.43 11.57 -7.59
CA ARG A 134 8.23 12.78 -7.77
C ARG A 134 8.13 13.73 -6.58
N PHE A 135 6.92 13.97 -6.06
CA PHE A 135 6.69 14.80 -4.89
C PHE A 135 7.41 14.26 -3.64
N GLN A 136 7.39 12.94 -3.46
CA GLN A 136 8.08 12.26 -2.37
C GLN A 136 9.60 12.39 -2.51
N LEU A 137 10.17 12.28 -3.71
CA LEU A 137 11.59 12.52 -3.95
C LEU A 137 12.02 13.95 -3.59
N ALA A 138 11.23 14.96 -3.96
CA ALA A 138 11.51 16.34 -3.59
C ALA A 138 11.50 16.54 -2.07
N THR A 139 10.57 15.89 -1.36
CA THR A 139 10.51 15.90 0.10
C THR A 139 11.76 15.25 0.72
N LEU A 140 12.17 14.09 0.20
CA LEU A 140 13.37 13.39 0.67
C LEU A 140 14.65 14.18 0.39
N LYS A 141 14.70 14.92 -0.71
CA LYS A 141 15.82 15.84 -1.03
C LYS A 141 15.90 16.97 0.00
N LYS A 142 14.77 17.62 0.32
CA LYS A 142 14.73 18.67 1.35
C LYS A 142 15.13 18.16 2.74
N GLN A 143 14.87 16.89 3.04
CA GLN A 143 15.27 16.26 4.30
C GLN A 143 16.75 15.83 4.33
N GLY A 144 17.51 15.99 3.25
CA GLY A 144 18.92 15.58 3.15
C GLY A 144 19.13 14.07 3.24
N VAL A 145 18.09 13.25 3.07
CA VAL A 145 18.18 11.79 3.18
C VAL A 145 18.89 11.19 1.96
N LEU A 146 18.67 11.79 0.78
CA LEU A 146 19.25 11.33 -0.48
C LEU A 146 20.78 11.44 -0.50
N GLU A 147 21.33 12.53 0.01
CA GLU A 147 22.79 12.78 0.04
C GLU A 147 23.50 11.80 0.98
N ARG A 148 22.89 11.50 2.14
CA ARG A 148 23.44 10.51 3.09
C ARG A 148 23.51 9.10 2.51
N THR A 149 22.49 8.68 1.74
CA THR A 149 22.47 7.36 1.09
C THR A 149 23.45 7.22 -0.07
N LEU A 150 23.80 8.31 -0.76
CA LEU A 150 24.80 8.29 -1.82
C LEU A 150 26.22 8.29 -1.23
N SER A 151 26.42 8.95 -0.09
CA SER A 151 27.70 8.97 0.64
C SER A 151 28.06 7.64 1.32
N THR A 152 27.10 6.76 1.60
CA THR A 152 27.35 5.44 2.24
C THR A 152 27.64 4.33 1.22
N LYS A 153 27.59 4.64 -0.08
CA LYS A 153 27.85 3.68 -1.17
C LYS A 153 29.21 3.85 -1.84
N ASN A 154 30.01 4.82 -1.38
CA ASN A 154 31.40 5.00 -1.77
C ASN A 154 32.31 4.44 -0.68
#